data_AF-A0A920SKP1-F1
#
_entry.id   AF-A0A920SKP1-F1
#
_cell.length_a   1.000
_cell.length_b   1.000
_cell.length_c   1.000
_cell.angle_alpha   90.00
_cell.angle_beta   90.00
_cell.angle_gamma   90.00
#
_symmetry.space_group_name_H-M   'P 1'
#
loop_
_entity.id
_entity.type
_entity.pdbx_description
1 polymer ?
#
loop_
_entity_poly.entity_id
_entity_poly.type
_entity_poly.pdbx_seq_one_letter_code
_entity_poly.pdbx_strand_id
1 'polypeptide(L)'
;MNNVAALALLMPIDSEAATRAQRGPGLTLMPLSFATILGGMVTLIGTPTNIVIATFRGDALGEPFAMFYFAAVGGVVALVGIVFVTVVGWRLLPKARRQRNSRQELQDLSGYVAEAVVLESTGLLGEPLRELYPLAEEHDIAVLGMVRGGQRLPGQHVGSHCARVI
;
A
#
# COMPACT_ATOMS: atom_id res chain seq x y z
N MET A 1 19.30 6.41 6.64
CA MET A 1 18.32 5.85 5.68
C MET A 1 16.95 6.24 6.19
N ASN A 2 16.11 6.89 5.38
CA ASN A 2 14.75 7.26 5.77
C ASN A 2 13.93 5.97 6.02
N ASN A 3 13.17 5.96 7.12
CA ASN A 3 12.26 4.90 7.53
C ASN A 3 11.35 4.38 6.39
N VAL A 4 10.87 5.27 5.52
CA VAL A 4 10.02 4.93 4.35
C VAL A 4 10.82 4.14 3.31
N ALA A 5 12.04 4.58 3.00
CA ALA A 5 12.90 3.88 2.05
C ALA A 5 13.29 2.49 2.59
N ALA A 6 13.62 2.41 3.89
CA ALA A 6 13.90 1.14 4.56
C ALA A 6 12.70 0.19 4.49
N LEU A 7 11.48 0.68 4.79
CA LEU A 7 10.26 -0.10 4.74
C LEU A 7 9.95 -0.57 3.31
N ALA A 8 10.07 0.31 2.32
CA ALA A 8 9.81 -0.02 0.91
C ALA A 8 10.74 -1.12 0.38
N LEU A 9 12.01 -1.12 0.79
CA LEU A 9 12.98 -2.15 0.42
C LEU A 9 12.67 -3.50 1.07
N LEU A 10 12.11 -3.51 2.28
CA LEU A 10 11.82 -4.73 3.05
C LEU A 10 10.42 -5.29 2.81
N MET A 11 9.46 -4.45 2.40
CA MET A 11 8.07 -4.81 2.10
C MET A 11 7.91 -6.02 1.17
N PRO A 12 8.59 -6.12 0.00
CA PRO A 12 8.38 -7.26 -0.90
C PRO A 12 8.82 -8.58 -0.25
N ILE A 13 9.94 -8.56 0.47
CA ILE A 13 10.49 -9.72 1.16
C ILE A 13 9.55 -10.18 2.29
N ASP A 14 9.04 -9.22 3.08
CA ASP A 14 8.10 -9.52 4.17
C ASP A 14 6.75 -10.04 3.66
N SER A 15 6.23 -9.44 2.58
CA SER A 15 4.98 -9.87 1.95
C SER A 15 5.08 -11.28 1.37
N GLU A 16 6.22 -11.62 0.75
CA GLU A 16 6.46 -12.97 0.25
C GLU A 16 6.57 -13.97 1.42
N ALA A 17 7.29 -13.62 2.48
CA ALA A 17 7.40 -14.45 3.68
C ALA A 17 6.04 -14.69 4.35
N ALA A 18 5.21 -13.65 4.48
CA ALA A 18 3.85 -13.76 5.01
C ALA A 18 2.97 -14.66 4.14
N THR A 19 3.09 -14.53 2.81
CA THR A 19 2.37 -15.35 1.83
C THR A 19 2.75 -16.84 1.96
N ARG A 20 4.06 -17.15 2.02
CA ARG A 20 4.56 -18.52 2.24
C ARG A 20 4.08 -19.11 3.56
N ALA A 21 3.92 -18.28 4.59
CA ALA A 21 3.40 -18.67 5.90
C ALA A 21 1.86 -18.74 5.97
N GLN A 22 1.14 -18.53 4.86
CA GLN A 22 -0.34 -18.41 4.80
C GLN A 22 -0.93 -17.40 5.79
N ARG A 23 -0.18 -16.32 6.08
CA ARG A 23 -0.60 -15.21 6.93
C ARG A 23 -0.94 -13.99 6.11
N GLY A 24 -1.84 -13.14 6.61
CA GLY A 24 -2.09 -11.84 6.01
C GLY A 24 -0.82 -10.97 6.07
N PRO A 25 -0.35 -10.35 4.96
CA PRO A 25 0.87 -9.52 4.94
C PRO A 25 0.85 -8.39 5.97
N GLY A 26 -0.33 -7.82 6.24
CA GLY A 26 -0.50 -6.77 7.26
C GLY A 26 -0.09 -7.19 8.69
N LEU A 27 0.02 -8.49 8.98
CA LEU A 27 0.47 -8.97 10.30
C LEU A 27 1.96 -8.73 10.55
N THR A 28 2.78 -8.77 9.51
CA THR A 28 4.24 -8.67 9.60
C THR A 28 4.72 -7.29 9.12
N LEU A 29 4.03 -6.71 8.12
CA LEU A 29 4.29 -5.37 7.61
C LEU A 29 4.08 -4.28 8.68
N MET A 30 3.10 -4.48 9.58
CA MET A 30 2.82 -3.51 10.65
C MET A 30 3.95 -3.49 11.71
N PRO A 31 4.37 -4.62 12.30
CA PRO A 31 5.58 -4.70 13.11
C PRO A 31 6.83 -4.16 12.41
N LEU A 32 7.00 -4.47 11.12
CA LEU A 32 8.12 -3.99 10.33
C LEU A 32 8.16 -2.46 10.25
N SER A 33 7.01 -1.81 10.03
CA SER A 33 6.89 -0.35 10.04
C SER A 33 7.28 0.27 11.38
N PHE A 34 6.87 -0.34 12.50
CA PHE A 34 7.33 0.12 13.82
C PHE A 34 8.84 -0.06 13.99
N ALA A 35 9.40 -1.19 13.54
CA ALA A 35 10.83 -1.43 13.60
C ALA A 35 11.63 -0.41 12.78
N THR A 36 11.16 -0.01 11.60
CA THR A 36 11.85 1.01 10.79
C THR A 36 11.80 2.38 11.45
N ILE A 37 10.68 2.78 12.04
CA ILE A 37 10.57 4.04 12.78
C ILE A 37 11.49 4.04 14.00
N LEU A 38 11.46 2.97 14.79
CA LEU A 38 12.28 2.83 15.99
C LEU A 38 13.79 2.86 15.66
N GLY A 39 14.19 2.15 14.59
CA GLY A 39 15.58 2.15 14.12
C GLY A 39 16.05 3.54 13.64
N GLY A 40 15.17 4.31 13.00
CA GLY A 40 15.47 5.67 12.55
C GLY A 40 15.80 6.66 13.67
N MET A 41 15.41 6.38 14.92
CA MET A 41 15.71 7.27 16.04
C MET A 41 17.13 7.11 16.60
N VAL A 42 17.82 6.00 16.30
CA VAL A 42 19.13 5.65 16.89
C VAL A 42 20.27 6.50 16.33
N THR A 43 20.14 7.01 15.09
CA THR A 43 21.21 7.74 14.40
C THR A 43 20.76 9.12 13.94
N LEU A 44 21.73 10.00 13.72
CA LEU A 44 21.49 11.35 13.20
C LEU A 44 20.76 11.32 11.83
N ILE A 45 21.16 10.43 10.91
CA ILE A 45 20.65 10.36 9.52
C ILE A 45 19.43 9.42 9.42
N GLY A 46 18.85 9.02 10.55
CA GLY A 46 17.68 8.13 10.56
C GLY A 46 16.36 8.86 10.35
N THR A 47 16.23 10.11 10.84
CA THR A 47 15.01 10.92 10.69
C THR A 47 15.33 12.39 10.39
N PRO A 48 14.44 13.09 9.65
CA PRO A 48 14.59 14.53 9.42
C PRO A 48 14.64 15.34 10.72
N THR A 49 13.88 14.92 11.75
CA THR A 49 13.87 15.59 13.06
C THR A 49 15.23 15.56 13.75
N ASN A 50 15.96 14.44 13.66
CA ASN A 50 17.32 14.34 14.22
C ASN A 50 18.31 15.25 13.49
N ILE A 51 18.17 15.40 12.17
CA ILE A 51 18.99 16.31 11.38
C ILE A 51 18.71 17.76 11.78
N VAL A 52 17.44 18.16 11.83
CA VAL A 52 17.02 19.54 12.16
C VAL A 52 17.52 19.97 13.55
N ILE A 53 17.43 19.11 14.56
CA ILE A 53 17.90 19.47 15.91
C ILE A 53 19.43 19.55 15.96
N ALA A 54 20.15 18.75 15.17
CA ALA A 54 21.60 18.79 15.11
C ALA A 54 22.12 20.04 14.41
N THR A 55 21.46 20.48 13.33
CA THR A 55 21.79 21.75 12.66
C THR A 55 21.47 22.92 13.57
N PHE A 56 20.30 22.92 14.22
CA PHE A 56 19.91 23.97 15.17
C PHE A 56 20.90 24.09 16.33
N ARG A 57 21.37 22.96 16.92
CA ARG A 57 22.40 22.98 17.96
C ARG A 57 23.72 23.53 17.45
N GLY A 58 24.12 23.16 16.23
CA GLY A 58 25.30 23.72 15.57
C GLY A 58 25.20 25.24 15.43
N ASP A 59 24.05 25.74 15.00
CA ASP A 59 23.81 27.18 14.82
C ASP A 59 23.76 27.94 16.17
N ALA A 60 23.15 27.35 17.20
CA ALA A 60 22.93 28.00 18.49
C ALA A 60 24.13 27.90 19.46
N LEU A 61 24.86 26.77 19.44
CA LEU A 61 25.91 26.45 20.41
C LEU A 61 27.29 26.19 19.77
N GLY A 62 27.40 26.29 18.44
CA GLY A 62 28.66 26.11 17.70
C GLY A 62 29.08 24.64 17.49
N GLU A 63 28.40 23.68 18.12
CA GLU A 63 28.71 22.25 18.00
C GLU A 63 27.47 21.39 17.64
N PRO A 64 27.41 20.83 16.42
CA PRO A 64 26.32 19.93 16.03
C PRO A 64 26.42 18.58 16.75
N PHE A 65 25.32 17.82 16.76
CA PHE A 65 25.35 16.44 17.26
C PHE A 65 26.14 15.51 16.32
N ALA A 66 26.97 14.64 16.90
CA ALA A 66 27.66 13.59 16.17
C ALA A 66 26.69 12.46 15.75
N MET A 67 27.13 11.61 14.81
CA MET A 67 26.31 10.55 14.18
C MET A 67 25.55 9.65 15.18
N PHE A 68 26.20 9.27 16.28
CA PHE A 68 25.67 8.33 17.28
C PHE A 68 25.27 8.98 18.60
N TYR A 69 25.11 10.30 18.64
CA TYR A 69 24.75 10.99 19.88
C TYR A 69 23.37 10.52 20.42
N PHE A 70 22.47 10.16 19.51
CA PHE A 70 21.14 9.62 19.84
C PHE A 70 21.16 8.12 20.17
N ALA A 71 22.28 7.41 19.99
CA ALA A 71 22.29 5.95 20.00
C ALA A 71 21.98 5.35 21.38
N ALA A 72 22.41 6.00 22.47
CA ALA A 72 22.14 5.51 23.83
C ALA A 72 20.63 5.55 24.14
N VAL A 73 19.99 6.70 23.95
CA VAL A 73 18.55 6.86 24.23
C VAL A 73 17.71 6.15 23.17
N GLY A 74 17.99 6.41 21.89
CA GLY A 74 17.29 5.79 20.77
C GLY A 74 17.42 4.28 20.76
N GLY A 75 18.59 3.73 21.13
CA GLY A 75 18.81 2.29 21.25
C GLY A 75 17.98 1.65 22.36
N VAL A 76 17.90 2.27 23.54
CA VAL A 76 17.05 1.79 24.63
C VAL A 76 15.57 1.82 24.22
N VAL A 77 15.11 2.93 23.62
CA VAL A 77 13.72 3.06 23.14
C VAL A 77 13.42 2.05 22.04
N ALA A 78 14.34 1.86 21.09
CA ALA A 78 14.19 0.89 20.02
C ALA A 78 14.11 -0.53 20.56
N LEU A 79 14.96 -0.88 21.52
CA LEU A 79 14.96 -2.19 22.17
C LEU A 79 13.62 -2.45 22.88
N VAL A 80 13.18 -1.51 23.73
CA VAL A 80 11.90 -1.63 24.46
C VAL A 80 10.73 -1.69 23.49
N GLY A 81 10.72 -0.85 22.45
CA GLY A 81 9.68 -0.84 21.43
C GLY A 81 9.61 -2.14 20.63
N ILE A 82 10.75 -2.71 20.23
CA ILE A 82 10.82 -4.00 19.54
C ILE A 82 10.31 -5.12 20.45
N VAL A 83 10.73 -5.14 21.72
CA VAL A 83 10.22 -6.11 22.72
C VAL A 83 8.71 -5.95 22.88
N PHE A 84 8.20 -4.73 22.96
CA PHE A 84 6.76 -4.48 23.08
C PHE A 84 5.99 -4.96 21.84
N VAL A 85 6.45 -4.62 20.64
CA VAL A 85 5.78 -5.01 19.39
C VAL A 85 5.78 -6.54 19.21
N THR A 86 6.87 -7.21 19.59
CA THR A 86 6.98 -8.67 19.49
C THR A 86 6.14 -9.39 20.55
N VAL A 87 6.15 -8.93 21.81
CA VAL A 87 5.46 -9.61 22.93
C VAL A 87 3.98 -9.25 23.01
N VAL A 88 3.64 -7.97 22.82
CA VAL A 88 2.29 -7.43 23.02
C VAL A 88 1.63 -7.03 21.69
N GLY A 89 2.40 -6.53 20.73
CA GLY A 89 1.88 -5.97 19.47
C GLY A 89 0.97 -6.95 18.71
N TRP A 90 1.33 -8.23 18.62
CA TRP A 90 0.52 -9.26 17.95
C TRP A 90 -0.87 -9.48 18.57
N ARG A 91 -1.10 -9.05 19.81
CA ARG A 91 -2.41 -9.12 20.49
C ARG A 91 -3.31 -7.93 20.15
N LEU A 92 -2.72 -6.79 19.79
CA LEU A 92 -3.44 -5.57 19.42
C LEU A 92 -3.92 -5.59 17.96
N LEU A 93 -3.34 -6.46 17.11
CA LEU A 93 -3.77 -6.58 15.73
C LEU A 93 -5.19 -7.21 15.62
N PRO A 94 -6.12 -6.61 14.87
CA PRO A 94 -7.46 -7.15 14.67
C PRO A 94 -7.43 -8.57 14.11
N LYS A 95 -8.25 -9.48 14.67
CA LYS A 95 -8.34 -10.88 14.23
C LYS A 95 -8.64 -11.02 12.74
N ALA A 96 -9.38 -10.07 12.15
CA ALA A 96 -9.69 -10.03 10.73
C ALA A 96 -8.44 -9.93 9.83
N ARG A 97 -7.34 -9.34 10.30
CA ARG A 97 -6.08 -9.26 9.56
C ARG A 97 -5.22 -10.52 9.67
N ARG A 98 -5.61 -11.52 10.48
CA ARG A 98 -4.80 -12.74 10.70
C ARG A 98 -4.81 -13.73 9.55
N GLN A 99 -5.89 -13.76 8.77
CA GLN A 99 -6.03 -14.68 7.66
C GLN A 99 -6.07 -13.93 6.35
N ARG A 100 -5.43 -14.49 5.32
CA ARG A 100 -5.53 -13.99 3.97
C ARG A 100 -6.94 -14.32 3.47
N ASN A 101 -7.82 -13.33 3.43
CA ASN A 101 -9.17 -13.51 2.92
C ASN A 101 -9.26 -12.92 1.51
N SER A 102 -8.78 -13.68 0.51
CA SER A 102 -8.77 -13.23 -0.89
C SER A 102 -10.15 -12.81 -1.39
N ARG A 103 -11.24 -13.37 -0.84
CA ARG A 103 -12.61 -12.94 -1.13
C ARG A 103 -12.90 -11.52 -0.64
N GLN A 104 -12.32 -11.12 0.49
CA GLN A 104 -12.52 -9.79 1.05
C GLN A 104 -11.69 -8.72 0.31
N GLU A 105 -10.47 -9.05 -0.13
CA GLU A 105 -9.69 -8.18 -1.04
C GLU A 105 -10.42 -7.93 -2.37
N LEU A 106 -11.04 -8.97 -2.95
CA LEU A 106 -11.87 -8.85 -4.16
C LEU A 106 -13.17 -8.06 -3.92
N GLN A 107 -13.73 -8.11 -2.71
CA GLN A 107 -14.92 -7.35 -2.33
C GLN A 107 -14.61 -5.87 -2.04
N ASP A 108 -13.46 -5.55 -1.43
CA ASP A 108 -13.02 -4.17 -1.24
C ASP A 108 -12.73 -3.47 -2.59
N LEU A 109 -12.24 -4.21 -3.59
CA LEU A 109 -12.18 -3.73 -4.97
C LEU A 109 -13.57 -3.50 -5.57
N SER A 110 -14.57 -4.32 -5.21
CA SER A 110 -15.94 -4.18 -5.72
C SER A 110 -16.61 -2.86 -5.29
N GLY A 111 -16.11 -2.20 -4.23
CA GLY A 111 -16.53 -0.83 -3.87
C GLY A 111 -16.08 0.25 -4.85
N TYR A 112 -15.10 -0.05 -5.71
CA TYR A 112 -14.57 0.83 -6.75
C TYR A 112 -14.91 0.36 -8.17
N VAL A 113 -15.58 -0.79 -8.30
CA VAL A 113 -15.98 -1.35 -9.59
C VAL A 113 -17.49 -1.19 -9.73
N ALA A 114 -17.91 -0.31 -10.63
CA ALA A 114 -19.31 -0.16 -11.00
C ALA A 114 -19.58 -0.88 -12.33
N GLU A 115 -20.73 -1.56 -12.42
CA GLU A 115 -21.26 -2.06 -13.69
C GLU A 115 -22.16 -0.98 -14.28
N ALA A 116 -21.80 -0.47 -15.47
CA ALA A 116 -22.60 0.50 -16.22
C ALA A 116 -23.25 -0.19 -17.42
N VAL A 117 -24.54 0.12 -17.65
CA VAL A 117 -25.29 -0.40 -18.80
C VAL A 117 -25.30 0.66 -19.90
N VAL A 118 -24.96 0.26 -21.12
CA VAL A 118 -25.08 1.13 -22.30
C VAL A 118 -26.56 1.26 -22.65
N LEU A 119 -27.10 2.47 -22.59
CA LEU A 119 -28.49 2.75 -22.94
C LEU A 119 -28.67 2.84 -24.46
N GLU A 120 -29.86 2.50 -24.97
CA GLU A 120 -30.15 2.57 -26.41
C GLU A 120 -30.07 4.01 -26.96
N SER A 121 -30.30 5.00 -26.10
CA SER A 121 -30.32 6.42 -26.45
C SER A 121 -28.94 7.04 -26.74
N THR A 122 -27.85 6.33 -26.44
CA THR A 122 -26.49 6.88 -26.61
C THR A 122 -25.92 6.62 -28.01
N GLY A 123 -26.58 5.81 -28.84
CA GLY A 123 -26.09 5.45 -30.17
C GLY A 123 -24.83 4.57 -30.18
N LEU A 124 -24.32 4.20 -29.00
CA LEU A 124 -23.12 3.36 -28.83
C LEU A 124 -23.44 1.85 -28.98
N LEU A 125 -24.69 1.52 -29.26
CA LEU A 125 -25.13 0.17 -29.56
C LEU A 125 -24.56 -0.31 -30.88
N GLY A 126 -23.86 -1.44 -30.87
CA GLY A 126 -23.25 -1.95 -32.09
C GLY A 126 -21.81 -1.47 -32.30
N GLU A 127 -21.29 -0.54 -31.51
CA GLU A 127 -19.93 -0.04 -31.69
C GLU A 127 -18.90 -0.89 -30.93
N PRO A 128 -17.71 -1.14 -31.50
CA PRO A 128 -16.68 -1.93 -30.85
C PRO A 128 -16.24 -1.25 -29.55
N LEU A 129 -15.96 -2.06 -28.51
CA LEU A 129 -15.54 -1.58 -27.18
C LEU A 129 -14.41 -0.54 -27.22
N ARG A 130 -13.57 -0.57 -28.27
CA ARG A 130 -12.49 0.40 -28.48
C ARG A 130 -12.96 1.86 -28.56
N GLU A 131 -14.16 2.10 -29.05
CA GLU A 131 -14.70 3.45 -29.26
C GLU A 131 -15.18 4.08 -27.94
N LEU A 132 -15.32 3.26 -26.89
CA LEU A 132 -15.61 3.72 -25.54
C LEU A 132 -14.35 4.17 -24.78
N TYR A 133 -13.13 3.79 -25.22
CA TYR A 133 -11.91 4.18 -24.50
C TYR A 133 -11.67 5.69 -24.48
N PRO A 134 -11.82 6.46 -25.58
CA PRO A 134 -11.63 7.90 -25.55
C PRO A 134 -12.57 8.61 -24.56
N LEU A 135 -13.84 8.18 -24.52
CA LEU A 135 -14.84 8.71 -23.58
C LEU A 135 -14.53 8.30 -22.13
N ALA A 136 -14.04 7.08 -21.93
CA ALA A 136 -13.64 6.60 -20.61
C ALA A 136 -12.41 7.35 -20.09
N GLU A 137 -11.40 7.60 -20.94
CA GLU A 137 -10.23 8.41 -20.60
C GLU A 137 -10.60 9.86 -20.27
N GLU A 138 -11.54 10.46 -21.03
CA GLU A 138 -12.03 11.83 -20.75
C GLU A 138 -12.67 11.96 -19.36
N HIS A 139 -13.28 10.88 -18.85
CA HIS A 139 -13.95 10.85 -17.56
C HIS A 139 -13.17 10.11 -16.45
N ASP A 140 -11.90 9.78 -16.68
CA ASP A 140 -11.02 9.07 -15.74
C ASP A 140 -11.59 7.70 -15.28
N ILE A 141 -12.22 6.98 -16.22
CA ILE A 141 -12.84 5.68 -16.02
C ILE A 141 -11.93 4.59 -16.60
N ALA A 142 -11.53 3.63 -15.77
CA ALA A 142 -10.81 2.44 -16.23
C ALA A 142 -11.79 1.31 -16.62
N VAL A 143 -11.86 0.98 -17.91
CA VAL A 143 -12.68 -0.15 -18.39
C VAL A 143 -11.99 -1.48 -18.11
N LEU A 144 -12.52 -2.24 -17.16
CA LEU A 144 -11.95 -3.55 -16.75
C LEU A 144 -12.38 -4.71 -17.66
N GLY A 145 -13.54 -4.60 -18.31
CA GLY A 145 -14.10 -5.64 -19.18
C GLY A 145 -15.56 -5.37 -19.56
N MET A 146 -16.18 -6.30 -20.29
CA MET A 146 -17.59 -6.19 -20.69
C MET A 146 -18.38 -7.43 -20.25
N VAL A 147 -19.66 -7.24 -19.94
CA VAL A 147 -20.59 -8.35 -19.65
C VAL A 147 -21.55 -8.49 -20.82
N ARG A 148 -21.60 -9.68 -21.42
CA ARG A 148 -22.50 -9.98 -22.55
C ARG A 148 -23.19 -11.33 -22.32
N GLY A 149 -24.52 -11.35 -22.37
CA GLY A 149 -25.31 -12.59 -22.22
C GLY A 149 -25.05 -13.31 -20.88
N GLY A 150 -24.81 -12.55 -19.80
CA GLY A 150 -24.47 -13.10 -18.49
C GLY A 150 -23.03 -13.62 -18.34
N GLN A 151 -22.20 -13.54 -19.40
CA GLN A 151 -20.78 -13.88 -19.33
C GLN A 151 -19.92 -12.63 -19.21
N ARG A 152 -19.03 -12.61 -18.20
CA ARG A 152 -18.00 -11.58 -18.06
C ARG A 152 -16.82 -11.91 -18.97
N LEU A 153 -16.49 -10.99 -19.87
CA LEU A 153 -15.35 -11.09 -20.78
C LEU A 153 -14.22 -10.20 -20.23
N PRO A 154 -13.15 -10.78 -19.66
CA PRO A 154 -12.05 -10.02 -19.09
C PRO A 154 -11.07 -9.51 -20.16
N GLY A 155 -10.59 -8.27 -20.00
CA GLY A 155 -9.43 -7.74 -20.72
C GLY A 155 -9.67 -7.23 -22.14
N GLN A 156 -8.63 -6.60 -22.71
CA GLN A 156 -8.55 -6.05 -24.06
C GLN A 156 -8.61 -7.16 -25.12
N HIS A 157 -9.80 -7.72 -25.38
CA HIS A 157 -10.00 -8.57 -26.54
C HIS A 157 -10.12 -7.71 -27.80
N VAL A 158 -9.08 -7.77 -28.65
CA VAL A 158 -8.99 -7.18 -30.00
C VAL A 158 -9.88 -7.98 -30.97
N GLY A 159 -11.15 -8.12 -30.61
CA GLY A 159 -12.17 -8.76 -31.42
C GLY A 159 -13.33 -7.80 -31.60
N SER A 160 -14.00 -7.87 -32.76
CA SER A 160 -15.16 -7.08 -33.22
C SER A 160 -16.41 -7.25 -32.35
N HIS A 161 -16.30 -6.99 -31.05
CA HIS A 161 -17.35 -7.18 -30.08
C HIS A 161 -17.95 -5.82 -29.72
N CYS A 162 -19.13 -5.61 -30.28
CA CYS A 162 -19.95 -4.42 -30.16
C CYS A 162 -20.60 -4.24 -28.78
N ALA A 163 -20.71 -3.00 -28.28
CA ALA A 163 -21.50 -2.69 -27.09
C ALA A 163 -22.99 -3.04 -27.32
N ARG A 164 -23.63 -3.65 -26.33
CA ARG A 164 -25.04 -4.05 -26.36
C ARG A 164 -25.66 -3.83 -25.00
N VAL A 165 -26.92 -3.41 -24.98
CA VAL A 165 -27.71 -3.27 -23.74
C VAL A 165 -27.81 -4.64 -23.07
N ILE A 166 -27.58 -4.69 -21.75
CA ILE A 166 -27.88 -5.84 -20.89
C ILE A 166 -29.36 -5.78 -20.56
#